data_AF-A0A952UKI2-F1
#
_entry.id   AF-A0A952UKI2-F1
#
_cell.length_a   1.000
_cell.length_b   1.000
_cell.length_c   1.000
_cell.angle_alpha   90.00
_cell.angle_beta   90.00
_cell.angle_gamma   90.00
#
_symmetry.space_group_name_H-M   'P 1'
#
loop_
_entity.id
_entity.type
_entity.pdbx_description
1 polymer ?
#
loop_
_entity_poly.entity_id
_entity_poly.type
_entity_poly.pdbx_seq_one_letter_code
_entity_poly.pdbx_strand_id
1 'polypeptide(L)'
;MVDSDFLSYAQLCQFVREQGRLPRLDDPIPAYRYAGWALPMIWEGHRVLPRVPNRWGYHLDILHARRIPDAPIPQIEFLHTPHRDTLTHLQRWVTLAAEHQSSWTGLTNLIAWIAFSLKLNHVPPSLADNTQAALYQAVNLQELVLHPYDYWGDIIAEGIGRGPWANPNGFYPTPMSVCQLIVRMMLPDADSLSPAARNALRVKSIADPAGSGTGRMLLLASNVSLSLYGIERDALVRTACLINGALYAPWLAFPLPQEILHGTDAEHGLTNQASLLSVATPIPEEISLIPPINDAVDHEDLQLVFPGW
;
A
#
# COMPACT_ATOMS: atom_id res chain seq x y z
N MET A 1 -20.76 14.19 -22.23
CA MET A 1 -19.88 13.11 -21.72
C MET A 1 -18.53 13.38 -22.35
N VAL A 2 -17.57 13.89 -21.58
CA VAL A 2 -16.20 14.05 -22.05
C VAL A 2 -15.59 12.67 -21.93
N ASP A 3 -15.22 12.05 -23.05
CA ASP A 3 -14.38 10.85 -23.04
C ASP A 3 -13.14 11.20 -22.23
N SER A 4 -12.98 10.54 -21.10
CA SER A 4 -11.82 10.77 -20.24
C SER A 4 -10.63 10.10 -20.92
N ASP A 5 -9.64 10.88 -21.36
CA ASP A 5 -8.35 10.43 -21.89
C ASP A 5 -7.49 9.61 -20.90
N PHE A 6 -8.05 9.29 -19.72
CA PHE A 6 -7.43 8.43 -18.72
C PHE A 6 -7.87 6.98 -18.85
N LEU A 7 -6.93 6.09 -18.60
CA LEU A 7 -7.08 4.66 -18.78
C LEU A 7 -7.10 3.93 -17.43
N SER A 8 -7.84 2.83 -17.39
CA SER A 8 -7.92 1.93 -16.24
C SER A 8 -6.62 1.13 -16.05
N TYR A 9 -6.46 0.55 -14.86
CA TYR A 9 -5.38 -0.40 -14.60
C TYR A 9 -5.46 -1.65 -15.48
N ALA A 10 -6.65 -2.08 -15.91
CA ALA A 10 -6.78 -3.22 -16.81
C ALA A 10 -6.11 -2.92 -18.16
N GLN A 11 -6.25 -1.68 -18.65
CA GLN A 11 -5.59 -1.20 -19.86
C GLN A 11 -4.07 -1.03 -19.65
N LEU A 12 -3.63 -0.64 -18.44
CA LEU A 12 -2.20 -0.67 -18.09
C LEU A 12 -1.64 -2.09 -18.19
N CYS A 13 -2.31 -3.07 -17.57
CA CYS A 13 -1.89 -4.47 -17.64
C CYS A 13 -1.87 -4.99 -19.09
N GLN A 14 -2.84 -4.58 -19.91
CA GLN A 14 -2.86 -4.93 -21.33
C GLN A 14 -1.65 -4.34 -22.06
N PHE A 15 -1.36 -3.05 -21.89
CA PHE A 15 -0.18 -2.41 -22.47
C PHE A 15 1.10 -3.17 -22.08
N VAL A 16 1.28 -3.49 -20.80
CA VAL A 16 2.47 -4.20 -20.31
C VAL A 16 2.59 -5.59 -20.94
N ARG A 17 1.49 -6.32 -21.11
CA ARG A 17 1.50 -7.63 -21.79
C ARG A 17 1.86 -7.53 -23.27
N GLU A 18 1.40 -6.49 -23.95
CA GLU A 18 1.62 -6.31 -25.39
C GLU A 18 3.01 -5.75 -25.71
N GLN A 19 3.50 -4.83 -24.89
CA GLN A 19 4.74 -4.08 -25.13
C GLN A 19 5.94 -4.64 -24.34
N GLY A 20 5.70 -5.50 -23.34
CA GLY A 20 6.76 -6.04 -22.48
C GLY A 20 7.43 -5.00 -21.57
N ARG A 21 6.84 -3.82 -21.41
CA ARG A 21 7.36 -2.71 -20.58
C ARG A 21 6.24 -1.83 -20.05
N LEU A 22 6.55 -0.99 -19.06
CA LEU A 22 5.64 0.07 -18.62
C LEU A 22 5.53 1.19 -19.68
N PRO A 23 4.39 1.91 -19.73
CA PRO A 23 4.27 3.12 -20.52
C PRO A 23 5.28 4.19 -20.07
N ARG A 24 5.66 5.06 -21.00
CA ARG A 24 6.60 6.18 -20.80
C ARG A 24 5.90 7.50 -21.15
N LEU A 25 6.63 8.60 -20.97
CA LEU A 25 6.10 9.95 -21.25
C LEU A 25 5.91 10.21 -22.76
N ASP A 26 6.75 9.61 -23.58
CA ASP A 26 6.82 9.78 -25.05
C ASP A 26 5.96 8.78 -25.82
N ASP A 27 5.28 7.85 -25.14
CA ASP A 27 4.31 6.96 -25.75
C ASP A 27 3.07 7.75 -26.25
N PRO A 28 2.32 7.23 -27.25
CA PRO A 28 1.11 7.89 -27.75
C PRO A 28 0.09 8.25 -26.66
N ILE A 29 0.04 7.43 -25.60
CA ILE A 29 -0.68 7.74 -24.37
C ILE A 29 0.36 7.78 -23.24
N PRO A 30 0.60 8.95 -22.62
CA PRO A 30 1.61 9.08 -21.57
C PRO A 30 1.30 8.22 -20.33
N ALA A 31 2.34 7.74 -19.66
CA ALA A 31 2.24 6.89 -18.48
C ALA A 31 1.30 7.43 -17.38
N TYR A 32 1.34 8.73 -17.10
CA TYR A 32 0.51 9.35 -16.07
C TYR A 32 -1.00 9.28 -16.36
N ARG A 33 -1.41 8.90 -17.57
CA ARG A 33 -2.82 8.66 -17.93
C ARG A 33 -3.34 7.30 -17.48
N TYR A 34 -2.48 6.35 -17.12
CA TYR A 34 -2.88 5.01 -16.73
C TYR A 34 -3.04 4.89 -15.21
N ALA A 35 -4.22 4.56 -14.70
CA ALA A 35 -4.40 4.31 -13.27
C ALA A 35 -3.46 3.18 -12.80
N GLY A 36 -2.76 3.40 -11.68
CA GLY A 36 -1.83 2.41 -11.11
C GLY A 36 -0.43 2.34 -11.74
N TRP A 37 -0.06 3.28 -12.62
CA TRP A 37 1.24 3.28 -13.30
C TRP A 37 2.45 3.30 -12.35
N ALA A 38 2.30 3.83 -11.14
CA ALA A 38 3.36 3.94 -10.14
C ALA A 38 3.42 2.75 -9.16
N LEU A 39 2.45 1.82 -9.19
CA LEU A 39 2.51 0.64 -8.31
C LEU A 39 3.80 -0.18 -8.46
N PRO A 40 4.30 -0.47 -9.69
CA PRO A 40 5.57 -1.18 -9.86
C PRO A 40 6.76 -0.45 -9.23
N MET A 41 6.75 0.88 -9.20
CA MET A 41 7.80 1.67 -8.52
C MET A 41 7.86 1.35 -7.03
N ILE A 42 6.69 1.18 -6.38
CA ILE A 42 6.63 0.81 -4.96
C ILE A 42 7.06 -0.63 -4.75
N TRP A 43 6.56 -1.56 -5.57
CA TRP A 43 6.90 -2.98 -5.47
C TRP A 43 8.40 -3.20 -5.59
N GLU A 44 9.02 -2.58 -6.59
CA GLU A 44 10.47 -2.62 -6.79
C GLU A 44 11.20 -1.96 -5.63
N GLY A 45 10.71 -0.83 -5.11
CA GLY A 45 11.26 -0.20 -3.92
C GLY A 45 11.37 -1.16 -2.73
N HIS A 46 10.31 -1.93 -2.47
CA HIS A 46 10.31 -2.96 -1.43
C HIS A 46 11.20 -4.17 -1.74
N ARG A 47 11.48 -4.45 -3.02
CA ARG A 47 12.28 -5.59 -3.46
C ARG A 47 13.78 -5.30 -3.44
N VAL A 48 14.20 -4.08 -3.83
CA VAL A 48 15.61 -3.77 -4.12
C VAL A 48 16.24 -2.78 -3.15
N LEU A 49 15.46 -1.92 -2.49
CA LEU A 49 16.06 -0.91 -1.62
C LEU A 49 16.62 -1.55 -0.36
N PRO A 50 17.85 -1.19 0.05
CA PRO A 50 18.45 -1.74 1.23
C PRO A 50 17.65 -1.32 2.46
N ARG A 51 17.49 -2.24 3.42
CA ARG A 51 16.82 -1.99 4.71
C ARG A 51 15.33 -1.66 4.60
N VAL A 52 14.72 -1.78 3.42
CA VAL A 52 13.27 -1.74 3.25
C VAL A 52 12.72 -3.16 3.39
N PRO A 53 11.81 -3.43 4.35
CA PRO A 53 11.17 -4.73 4.48
C PRO A 53 10.25 -5.01 3.30
N ASN A 54 10.35 -6.18 2.68
CA ASN A 54 9.59 -6.53 1.47
C ASN A 54 8.11 -6.87 1.75
N ARG A 55 7.31 -5.89 2.18
CA ARG A 55 5.88 -6.05 2.49
C ARG A 55 5.00 -6.26 1.28
N TRP A 56 5.36 -5.67 0.15
CA TRP A 56 4.66 -5.91 -1.10
C TRP A 56 4.89 -7.32 -1.63
N GLY A 57 6.14 -7.81 -1.64
CA GLY A 57 6.41 -9.21 -1.95
C GLY A 57 5.63 -10.15 -1.04
N TYR A 58 5.64 -9.87 0.27
CA TYR A 58 4.87 -10.64 1.24
C TYR A 58 3.36 -10.68 0.95
N HIS A 59 2.78 -9.54 0.59
CA HIS A 59 1.36 -9.43 0.24
C HIS A 59 1.03 -10.16 -1.06
N LEU A 60 1.87 -10.02 -2.08
CA LEU A 60 1.72 -10.70 -3.36
C LEU A 60 1.89 -12.22 -3.21
N ASP A 61 2.83 -12.68 -2.39
CA ASP A 61 3.04 -14.10 -2.07
C ASP A 61 1.79 -14.70 -1.42
N ILE A 62 1.16 -13.98 -0.48
CA ILE A 62 -0.10 -14.41 0.16
C ILE A 62 -1.21 -14.55 -0.88
N LEU A 63 -1.37 -13.55 -1.75
CA LEU A 63 -2.40 -13.57 -2.81
C LEU A 63 -2.17 -14.70 -3.80
N HIS A 64 -0.91 -14.92 -4.20
CA HIS A 64 -0.51 -15.96 -5.13
C HIS A 64 -0.71 -17.36 -4.54
N ALA A 65 -0.21 -17.59 -3.32
CA ALA A 65 -0.29 -18.87 -2.64
C ALA A 65 -1.66 -19.16 -2.00
N ARG A 66 -2.57 -18.17 -1.98
CA ARG A 66 -3.89 -18.24 -1.33
C ARG A 66 -3.83 -18.62 0.15
N ARG A 67 -2.70 -18.38 0.81
CA ARG A 67 -2.47 -18.71 2.21
C ARG A 67 -1.46 -17.78 2.84
N ILE A 68 -1.55 -17.67 4.15
CA ILE A 68 -0.62 -16.91 4.96
C ILE A 68 0.70 -17.70 5.11
N PRO A 69 1.88 -17.16 4.75
CA PRO A 69 3.16 -17.86 4.93
C PRO A 69 3.54 -17.92 6.42
N ASP A 70 4.31 -18.95 6.80
CA ASP A 70 4.81 -19.11 8.18
C ASP A 70 5.80 -18.03 8.59
N ALA A 71 6.46 -17.39 7.60
CA ALA A 71 7.34 -16.26 7.83
C ALA A 71 6.56 -15.10 8.50
N PRO A 72 7.16 -14.39 9.47
CA PRO A 72 6.51 -13.27 10.14
C PRO A 72 6.22 -12.12 9.17
N ILE A 73 5.29 -11.23 9.55
CA ILE A 73 5.06 -9.99 8.80
C ILE A 73 6.37 -9.20 8.76
N PRO A 74 6.84 -8.73 7.59
CA PRO A 74 8.03 -7.89 7.53
C PRO A 74 7.84 -6.63 8.38
N GLN A 75 8.71 -6.41 9.36
CA GLN A 75 8.56 -5.35 10.36
C GLN A 75 9.10 -4.02 9.82
N ILE A 76 8.32 -2.93 9.92
CA ILE A 76 8.77 -1.56 9.64
C ILE A 76 8.94 -0.81 10.97
N GLU A 77 10.10 -0.18 11.12
CA GLU A 77 10.33 0.86 12.11
C GLU A 77 9.98 2.22 11.51
N PHE A 78 8.83 2.77 11.90
CA PHE A 78 8.42 4.10 11.44
C PHE A 78 9.18 5.19 12.20
N LEU A 79 9.62 6.23 11.47
CA LEU A 79 10.27 7.39 12.06
C LEU A 79 9.33 8.14 13.01
N HIS A 80 9.88 8.86 13.99
CA HIS A 80 9.08 9.70 14.90
C HIS A 80 8.90 11.14 14.39
N THR A 81 9.76 11.54 13.48
CA THR A 81 9.81 12.87 12.84
C THR A 81 10.11 12.68 11.35
N PRO A 82 9.63 13.58 10.47
CA PRO A 82 9.86 13.45 9.04
C PRO A 82 11.36 13.48 8.70
N HIS A 83 11.78 12.66 7.74
CA HIS A 83 13.11 12.81 7.14
C HIS A 83 13.15 14.12 6.33
N ARG A 84 14.17 14.95 6.59
CA ARG A 84 14.23 16.34 6.11
C ARG A 84 14.22 16.45 4.58
N ASP A 85 15.03 15.65 3.91
CA ASP A 85 15.19 15.75 2.45
C ASP A 85 13.93 15.24 1.74
N THR A 86 13.36 14.14 2.24
CA THR A 86 12.10 13.58 1.75
C THR A 86 10.95 14.58 1.90
N LEU A 87 10.86 15.25 3.06
CA LEU A 87 9.87 16.32 3.27
C LEU A 87 10.09 17.49 2.30
N THR A 88 11.35 17.88 2.07
CA THR A 88 11.69 18.96 1.14
C THR A 88 11.29 18.61 -0.30
N HIS A 89 11.53 17.37 -0.75
CA HIS A 89 11.10 16.91 -2.07
C HIS A 89 9.58 16.87 -2.19
N LEU A 90 8.89 16.38 -1.17
CA LEU A 90 7.44 16.39 -1.13
C LEU A 90 6.85 17.81 -1.21
N GLN A 91 7.42 18.78 -0.50
CA GLN A 91 7.03 20.19 -0.61
C GLN A 91 7.27 20.77 -2.01
N ARG A 92 8.34 20.36 -2.70
CA ARG A 92 8.57 20.73 -4.10
C ARG A 92 7.51 20.12 -5.02
N TRP A 93 7.12 18.86 -4.82
CA TRP A 93 6.04 18.24 -5.59
C TRP A 93 4.72 18.98 -5.42
N VAL A 94 4.42 19.45 -4.21
CA VAL A 94 3.21 20.27 -4.00
C VAL A 94 3.31 21.62 -4.71
N THR A 95 4.49 22.25 -4.68
CA THR A 95 4.72 23.52 -5.39
C THR A 95 4.53 23.35 -6.90
N LEU A 96 5.03 22.25 -7.49
CA LEU A 96 4.77 21.89 -8.88
C LEU A 96 3.28 21.70 -9.16
N ALA A 97 2.58 20.95 -8.30
CA ALA A 97 1.13 20.78 -8.41
C ALA A 97 0.35 22.08 -8.21
N ALA A 98 0.94 23.10 -7.58
CA ALA A 98 0.33 24.39 -7.30
C ALA A 98 0.66 25.50 -8.31
N GLU A 99 1.42 25.23 -9.38
CA GLU A 99 2.01 26.26 -10.28
C GLU A 99 1.02 27.34 -10.76
N HIS A 100 -0.27 27.00 -10.91
CA HIS A 100 -1.34 27.92 -11.32
C HIS A 100 -2.55 27.97 -10.36
N GLN A 101 -2.36 27.56 -9.10
CA GLN A 101 -3.44 27.46 -8.13
C GLN A 101 -2.95 27.66 -6.68
N SER A 102 -3.86 27.64 -5.71
CA SER A 102 -3.46 27.76 -4.30
C SER A 102 -2.64 26.55 -3.84
N SER A 103 -1.75 26.73 -2.86
CA SER A 103 -0.97 25.61 -2.29
C SER A 103 -1.86 24.49 -1.74
N TRP A 104 -3.02 24.83 -1.16
CA TRP A 104 -3.98 23.83 -0.70
C TRP A 104 -4.55 23.01 -1.87
N THR A 105 -4.96 23.69 -2.95
CA THR A 105 -5.43 23.01 -4.17
C THR A 105 -4.32 22.16 -4.80
N GLY A 106 -3.06 22.65 -4.78
CA GLY A 106 -1.89 21.89 -5.18
C GLY A 106 -1.72 20.61 -4.36
N LEU A 107 -1.82 20.69 -3.03
CA LEU A 107 -1.76 19.54 -2.14
C LEU A 107 -2.88 18.53 -2.44
N THR A 108 -4.13 18.99 -2.56
CA THR A 108 -5.26 18.11 -2.83
C THR A 108 -5.11 17.41 -4.18
N ASN A 109 -4.64 18.13 -5.20
CA ASN A 109 -4.42 17.56 -6.52
C ASN A 109 -3.23 16.61 -6.55
N LEU A 110 -2.14 16.89 -5.81
CA LEU A 110 -1.02 15.97 -5.67
C LEU A 110 -1.45 14.67 -5.00
N ILE A 111 -2.21 14.74 -3.90
CA ILE A 111 -2.73 13.55 -3.21
C ILE A 111 -3.65 12.76 -4.14
N ALA A 112 -4.53 13.42 -4.90
CA ALA A 112 -5.38 12.76 -5.89
C ALA A 112 -4.57 12.10 -7.02
N TRP A 113 -3.54 12.78 -7.52
CA TRP A 113 -2.65 12.29 -8.57
C TRP A 113 -1.85 11.07 -8.10
N ILE A 114 -1.30 11.10 -6.88
CA ILE A 114 -0.61 9.94 -6.29
C ILE A 114 -1.59 8.80 -6.06
N ALA A 115 -2.78 9.07 -5.52
CA ALA A 115 -3.81 8.05 -5.34
C ALA A 115 -4.22 7.37 -6.66
N PHE A 116 -4.36 8.15 -7.75
CA PHE A 116 -4.60 7.61 -9.08
C PHE A 116 -3.40 6.77 -9.57
N SER A 117 -2.18 7.27 -9.42
CA SER A 117 -0.94 6.57 -9.79
C SER A 117 -0.74 5.24 -9.05
N LEU A 118 -1.32 5.11 -7.86
CA LEU A 118 -1.27 3.90 -7.02
C LEU A 118 -2.54 3.06 -7.12
N LYS A 119 -3.49 3.40 -8.00
CA LYS A 119 -4.78 2.69 -8.14
C LYS A 119 -5.63 2.65 -6.86
N LEU A 120 -5.56 3.71 -6.06
CA LEU A 120 -6.37 3.90 -4.86
C LEU A 120 -7.67 4.66 -5.14
N ASN A 121 -7.73 5.35 -6.28
CA ASN A 121 -8.92 6.03 -6.77
C ASN A 121 -9.07 5.78 -8.28
N HIS A 122 -10.32 5.75 -8.73
CA HIS A 122 -10.68 5.64 -10.15
C HIS A 122 -10.91 7.00 -10.81
N VAL A 123 -11.06 8.05 -10.01
CA VAL A 123 -11.23 9.42 -10.51
C VAL A 123 -9.85 9.99 -10.88
N PRO A 124 -9.65 10.38 -12.14
CA PRO A 124 -8.42 11.03 -12.57
C PRO A 124 -8.18 12.36 -11.86
N PRO A 125 -6.91 12.78 -11.68
CA PRO A 125 -6.59 14.08 -11.10
C PRO A 125 -6.99 15.23 -12.02
N SER A 126 -7.49 16.32 -11.44
CA SER A 126 -7.80 17.55 -12.16
C SER A 126 -6.54 18.43 -12.30
N LEU A 127 -5.59 17.99 -13.13
CA LEU A 127 -4.33 18.69 -13.40
C LEU A 127 -4.11 18.86 -14.90
N ALA A 128 -3.52 20.00 -15.29
CA ALA A 128 -3.13 20.25 -16.66
C ALA A 128 -2.00 19.29 -17.08
N ASP A 129 -1.93 18.96 -18.37
CA ASP A 129 -0.99 17.96 -18.91
C ASP A 129 0.47 18.31 -18.66
N ASN A 130 0.84 19.58 -18.81
CA ASN A 130 2.19 20.06 -18.50
C ASN A 130 2.56 19.82 -17.04
N THR A 131 1.63 20.08 -16.11
CA THR A 131 1.82 19.81 -14.68
C THR A 131 1.91 18.32 -14.40
N GLN A 132 1.07 17.48 -15.03
CA GLN A 132 1.14 16.02 -14.88
C GLN A 132 2.45 15.44 -15.41
N ALA A 133 2.94 15.93 -16.55
CA ALA A 133 4.24 15.54 -17.12
C ALA A 133 5.40 15.96 -16.20
N ALA A 134 5.38 17.18 -15.67
CA ALA A 134 6.38 17.65 -14.71
C ALA A 134 6.37 16.84 -13.41
N LEU A 135 5.20 16.51 -12.88
CA LEU A 135 5.05 15.63 -11.72
C LEU A 135 5.56 14.22 -12.00
N TYR A 136 5.25 13.65 -13.17
CA TYR A 136 5.74 12.33 -13.58
C TYR A 136 7.27 12.26 -13.60
N GLN A 137 7.93 13.34 -14.03
CA GLN A 137 9.39 13.43 -14.06
C GLN A 137 10.01 13.69 -12.68
N ALA A 138 9.30 14.40 -11.78
CA ALA A 138 9.86 14.85 -10.51
C ALA A 138 9.54 13.95 -9.31
N VAL A 139 8.42 13.21 -9.34
CA VAL A 139 7.95 12.42 -8.20
C VAL A 139 8.67 11.07 -8.14
N ASN A 140 9.38 10.85 -7.03
CA ASN A 140 9.96 9.56 -6.69
C ASN A 140 9.36 9.03 -5.38
N LEU A 141 8.35 8.16 -5.47
CA LEU A 141 7.68 7.62 -4.29
C LEU A 141 8.58 6.67 -3.47
N GLN A 142 9.66 6.15 -4.04
CA GLN A 142 10.61 5.29 -3.32
C GLN A 142 11.30 6.01 -2.16
N GLU A 143 11.42 7.34 -2.21
CA GLU A 143 11.99 8.12 -1.11
C GLU A 143 11.14 8.06 0.15
N LEU A 144 9.81 7.96 0.00
CA LEU A 144 8.87 7.79 1.12
C LEU A 144 9.02 6.38 1.71
N VAL A 145 9.15 5.36 0.85
CA VAL A 145 9.37 3.96 1.25
C VAL A 145 10.69 3.79 2.01
N LEU A 146 11.76 4.46 1.55
CA LEU A 146 13.08 4.41 2.17
C LEU A 146 13.11 5.05 3.57
N HIS A 147 12.26 6.05 3.81
CA HIS A 147 12.19 6.78 5.07
C HIS A 147 10.77 6.73 5.65
N PRO A 148 10.33 5.55 6.14
CA PRO A 148 8.94 5.28 6.43
C PRO A 148 8.40 6.19 7.53
N TYR A 149 7.47 7.07 7.14
CA TYR A 149 6.82 8.04 8.00
C TYR A 149 5.50 8.50 7.39
N ASP A 150 4.61 9.03 8.22
CA ASP A 150 3.38 9.67 7.77
C ASP A 150 3.62 11.16 7.47
N TYR A 151 4.21 11.43 6.30
CA TYR A 151 4.44 12.78 5.79
C TYR A 151 3.15 13.53 5.47
N TRP A 152 2.12 12.80 5.02
CA TRP A 152 0.83 13.39 4.66
C TRP A 152 0.14 14.00 5.86
N GLY A 153 0.19 13.31 7.01
CA GLY A 153 -0.37 13.82 8.25
C GLY A 153 0.18 15.20 8.63
N ASP A 154 1.51 15.35 8.58
CA ASP A 154 2.17 16.61 8.92
C ASP A 154 1.85 17.71 7.91
N ILE A 155 1.98 17.44 6.61
CA ILE A 155 1.74 18.47 5.58
C ILE A 155 0.29 18.94 5.55
N ILE A 156 -0.69 18.05 5.77
CA ILE A 156 -2.11 18.43 5.84
C ILE A 156 -2.36 19.29 7.09
N ALA A 157 -1.76 18.94 8.23
CA ALA A 157 -2.01 19.63 9.49
C ALA A 157 -1.30 20.98 9.62
N GLU A 158 -0.03 21.05 9.18
CA GLU A 158 0.75 22.29 9.15
C GLU A 158 0.21 23.25 8.09
N GLY A 159 -0.29 22.72 6.98
CA GLY A 159 -0.66 23.49 5.81
C GLY A 159 0.55 24.04 5.07
N ILE A 160 0.42 24.24 3.76
CA ILE A 160 1.52 24.71 2.90
C ILE A 160 1.46 26.25 2.74
N GLY A 161 0.87 26.94 3.72
CA GLY A 161 0.61 28.38 3.65
C GLY A 161 0.53 29.02 5.04
N ARG A 162 0.37 30.33 5.09
CA ARG A 162 0.16 31.08 6.35
C ARG A 162 -1.30 31.54 6.43
N GLY A 163 -1.92 31.38 7.60
CA GLY A 163 -3.26 31.90 7.89
C GLY A 163 -4.33 30.82 8.06
N PRO A 164 -5.61 31.22 8.28
CA PRO A 164 -6.70 30.30 8.65
C PRO A 164 -7.06 29.27 7.56
N TRP A 165 -6.61 29.50 6.32
CA TRP A 165 -6.82 28.60 5.18
C TRP A 165 -5.68 27.57 4.99
N ALA A 166 -4.68 27.57 5.87
CA ALA A 166 -3.57 26.61 5.81
C ALA A 166 -4.02 25.18 6.18
N ASN A 167 -4.92 25.07 7.16
CA ASN A 167 -5.56 23.82 7.58
C ASN A 167 -7.07 24.03 7.68
N PRO A 168 -7.78 24.12 6.54
CA PRO A 168 -9.19 24.50 6.50
C PRO A 168 -10.10 23.47 7.19
N ASN A 169 -9.62 22.23 7.36
CA ASN A 169 -10.40 21.14 7.93
C ASN A 169 -10.12 20.92 9.43
N GLY A 170 -9.18 21.68 10.01
CA GLY A 170 -8.79 21.52 11.41
C GLY A 170 -8.27 20.12 11.74
N PHE A 171 -7.62 19.47 10.78
CA PHE A 171 -7.06 18.13 10.94
C PHE A 171 -5.74 18.19 11.72
N TYR A 172 -5.59 17.35 12.75
CA TYR A 172 -4.35 17.23 13.51
C TYR A 172 -4.05 15.74 13.74
N PRO A 173 -2.98 15.18 13.17
CA PRO A 173 -2.64 13.80 13.40
C PRO A 173 -2.11 13.64 14.81
N THR A 174 -2.50 12.54 15.47
CA THR A 174 -1.84 12.16 16.72
C THR A 174 -0.33 11.96 16.44
N PRO A 175 0.59 12.52 17.24
CA PRO A 175 2.03 12.35 17.01
C PRO A 175 2.43 10.88 16.95
N MET A 176 3.35 10.51 16.06
CA MET A 176 3.75 9.11 15.85
C MET A 176 4.22 8.42 17.14
N SER A 177 4.94 9.14 18.00
CA SER A 177 5.38 8.62 19.31
C SER A 177 4.23 8.28 20.25
N VAL A 178 3.17 9.08 20.26
CA VAL A 178 1.95 8.83 21.05
C VAL A 178 1.19 7.64 20.48
N CYS A 179 1.04 7.56 19.15
CA CYS A 179 0.46 6.38 18.51
C CYS A 179 1.25 5.11 18.84
N GLN A 180 2.59 5.16 18.83
CA GLN A 180 3.44 4.02 19.16
C GLN A 180 3.25 3.57 20.60
N LEU A 181 3.15 4.51 21.54
CA LEU A 181 2.82 4.20 22.93
C LEU A 181 1.47 3.48 23.04
N ILE A 182 0.41 4.04 22.44
CA ILE A 182 -0.95 3.46 22.47
C ILE A 182 -0.94 2.05 21.90
N VAL A 183 -0.34 1.85 20.72
CA VAL A 183 -0.30 0.54 20.06
C VAL A 183 0.47 -0.48 20.90
N ARG A 184 1.61 -0.10 21.50
CA ARG A 184 2.38 -0.99 22.40
C ARG A 184 1.65 -1.34 23.69
N MET A 185 0.74 -0.50 24.16
CA MET A 185 -0.12 -0.80 25.32
C MET A 185 -1.28 -1.73 24.96
N MET A 186 -1.75 -1.70 23.71
CA MET A 186 -2.92 -2.46 23.27
C MET A 186 -2.58 -3.80 22.61
N LEU A 187 -1.44 -3.88 21.93
CA LEU A 187 -1.01 -5.06 21.20
C LEU A 187 0.26 -5.63 21.84
N PRO A 188 0.35 -6.96 21.97
CA PRO A 188 1.58 -7.58 22.44
C PRO A 188 2.71 -7.35 21.44
N ASP A 189 3.94 -7.30 21.95
CA ASP A 189 5.12 -7.31 21.11
C ASP A 189 5.20 -8.67 20.37
N ALA A 190 5.24 -8.65 19.05
CA ALA A 190 5.23 -9.85 18.22
C ALA A 190 6.41 -10.79 18.56
N ASP A 191 7.55 -10.23 18.96
CA ASP A 191 8.74 -10.98 19.32
C ASP A 191 8.63 -11.66 20.69
N SER A 192 7.73 -11.17 21.55
CA SER A 192 7.44 -11.79 22.86
C SER A 192 6.46 -12.97 22.79
N LEU A 193 5.83 -13.19 21.63
CA LEU A 193 4.82 -14.22 21.43
C LEU A 193 5.39 -15.52 20.90
N SER A 194 4.78 -16.64 21.31
CA SER A 194 4.99 -17.93 20.64
C SER A 194 4.58 -17.85 19.16
N PRO A 195 5.16 -18.68 18.27
CA PRO A 195 4.78 -18.71 16.85
C PRO A 195 3.26 -18.88 16.63
N ALA A 196 2.61 -19.74 17.40
CA ALA A 196 1.17 -19.96 17.31
C ALA A 196 0.36 -18.71 17.71
N ALA A 197 0.73 -18.05 18.82
CA ALA A 197 0.06 -16.81 19.25
C ALA A 197 0.28 -15.66 18.26
N ARG A 198 1.49 -15.56 17.69
CA ARG A 198 1.80 -14.60 16.63
C ARG A 198 0.93 -14.83 15.39
N ASN A 199 0.83 -16.08 14.92
CA ASN A 199 0.00 -16.42 13.76
C ASN A 199 -1.48 -16.11 14.00
N ALA A 200 -2.02 -16.44 15.18
CA ALA A 200 -3.39 -16.09 15.52
C ALA A 200 -3.63 -14.57 15.54
N LEU A 201 -2.64 -13.78 15.95
CA LEU A 201 -2.74 -12.32 16.01
C LEU A 201 -2.72 -11.67 14.62
N ARG A 202 -2.02 -12.27 13.64
CA ARG A 202 -1.90 -11.75 12.27
C ARG A 202 -3.23 -11.61 11.53
N VAL A 203 -4.23 -12.39 11.93
CA VAL A 203 -5.57 -12.40 11.32
C VAL A 203 -6.61 -11.68 12.16
N LYS A 204 -6.26 -11.21 13.37
CA LYS A 204 -7.18 -10.46 14.21
C LYS A 204 -7.46 -9.09 13.61
N SER A 205 -8.73 -8.75 13.49
CA SER A 205 -9.14 -7.41 13.09
C SER A 205 -8.70 -6.36 14.11
N ILE A 206 -7.97 -5.35 13.65
CA ILE A 206 -7.60 -4.18 14.44
C ILE A 206 -8.28 -2.97 13.82
N ALA A 207 -9.00 -2.21 14.64
CA ALA A 207 -9.77 -1.06 14.20
C ALA A 207 -9.30 0.23 14.88
N ASP A 208 -9.28 1.31 14.10
CA ASP A 208 -9.19 2.69 14.57
C ASP A 208 -10.51 3.42 14.22
N PRO A 209 -11.53 3.31 15.10
CA PRO A 209 -12.88 3.77 14.79
C PRO A 209 -13.12 5.26 15.04
N ALA A 210 -12.19 5.95 15.73
CA ALA A 210 -12.39 7.32 16.22
C ALA A 210 -11.77 8.39 15.32
N GLY A 211 -11.88 8.22 13.99
CA GLY A 211 -11.18 9.07 13.04
C GLY A 211 -9.73 8.61 12.87
N SER A 212 -9.49 7.64 11.98
CA SER A 212 -8.16 7.05 11.78
C SER A 212 -7.12 8.05 11.28
N GLY A 213 -7.56 9.24 10.85
CA GLY A 213 -6.72 10.24 10.24
C GLY A 213 -6.01 9.66 9.03
N THR A 214 -4.74 10.03 8.88
CA THR A 214 -3.80 9.49 7.89
C THR A 214 -3.28 8.09 8.27
N GLY A 215 -3.78 7.47 9.33
CA GLY A 215 -3.58 6.05 9.63
C GLY A 215 -2.36 5.72 10.48
N ARG A 216 -1.76 6.64 11.24
CA ARG A 216 -0.55 6.37 12.05
C ARG A 216 -0.69 5.16 12.98
N MET A 217 -1.82 5.01 13.66
CA MET A 217 -2.07 3.84 14.52
C MET A 217 -2.21 2.56 13.70
N LEU A 218 -2.87 2.61 12.53
CA LEU A 218 -3.00 1.48 11.62
C LEU A 218 -1.66 1.07 11.01
N LEU A 219 -0.79 2.03 10.68
CA LEU A 219 0.58 1.78 10.24
C LEU A 219 1.38 1.02 11.29
N LEU A 220 1.31 1.45 12.55
CA LEU A 220 1.97 0.74 13.64
C LEU A 220 1.35 -0.65 13.89
N ALA A 221 0.02 -0.76 13.87
CA ALA A 221 -0.70 -2.03 14.00
C ALA A 221 -0.43 -3.00 12.84
N SER A 222 -0.05 -2.49 11.66
CA SER A 222 0.28 -3.32 10.49
C SER A 222 1.49 -4.22 10.72
N ASN A 223 2.39 -3.89 11.66
CA ASN A 223 3.45 -4.79 12.09
C ASN A 223 2.93 -6.09 12.71
N VAL A 224 1.67 -6.11 13.15
CA VAL A 224 1.09 -7.16 13.99
C VAL A 224 -0.06 -7.87 13.28
N SER A 225 -0.91 -7.15 12.54
CA SER A 225 -2.08 -7.71 11.85
C SER A 225 -2.15 -7.32 10.37
N LEU A 226 -2.67 -8.28 9.58
CA LEU A 226 -3.03 -8.13 8.17
C LEU A 226 -4.47 -7.63 7.98
N SER A 227 -5.27 -7.58 9.05
CA SER A 227 -6.68 -7.21 9.03
C SER A 227 -6.88 -5.87 9.75
N LEU A 228 -6.89 -4.78 8.99
CA LEU A 228 -6.88 -3.41 9.52
C LEU A 228 -8.10 -2.63 9.03
N TYR A 229 -8.74 -1.89 9.94
CA TYR A 229 -9.94 -1.10 9.65
C TYR A 229 -9.80 0.30 10.21
N GLY A 230 -10.06 1.31 9.38
CA GLY A 230 -10.11 2.71 9.79
C GLY A 230 -11.41 3.36 9.36
N ILE A 231 -11.89 4.32 10.14
CA ILE A 231 -12.99 5.19 9.74
C ILE A 231 -12.45 6.61 9.71
N GLU A 232 -12.61 7.29 8.56
CA GLU A 232 -12.24 8.68 8.42
C GLU A 232 -13.31 9.42 7.59
N ARG A 233 -13.80 10.53 8.14
CA ARG A 233 -14.83 11.37 7.52
C ARG A 233 -14.25 12.19 6.37
N ASP A 234 -13.10 12.79 6.57
CA ASP A 234 -12.47 13.66 5.58
C ASP A 234 -11.92 12.81 4.41
N ALA A 235 -12.36 13.12 3.19
CA ALA A 235 -11.98 12.34 2.02
C ALA A 235 -10.49 12.47 1.68
N LEU A 236 -9.90 13.65 1.85
CA LEU A 236 -8.48 13.88 1.59
C LEU A 236 -7.61 13.08 2.58
N VAL A 237 -7.96 13.16 3.85
CA VAL A 237 -7.26 12.46 4.93
C VAL A 237 -7.39 10.94 4.78
N ARG A 238 -8.58 10.45 4.42
CA ARG A 238 -8.80 9.04 4.09
C ARG A 238 -7.98 8.58 2.89
N THR A 239 -7.90 9.38 1.83
CA THR A 239 -7.03 9.07 0.68
C THR A 239 -5.56 9.03 1.08
N ALA A 240 -5.10 9.97 1.92
CA ALA A 240 -3.74 9.93 2.46
C ALA A 240 -3.47 8.69 3.32
N CYS A 241 -4.45 8.23 4.11
CA CYS A 241 -4.38 6.95 4.84
C CYS A 241 -4.18 5.75 3.90
N LEU A 242 -4.92 5.72 2.78
CA LEU A 242 -4.76 4.67 1.77
C LEU A 242 -3.42 4.77 1.04
N ILE A 243 -2.91 5.98 0.78
CA ILE A 243 -1.56 6.16 0.21
C ILE A 243 -0.51 5.60 1.17
N ASN A 244 -0.60 5.91 2.47
CA ASN A 244 0.24 5.31 3.50
C ASN A 244 0.13 3.78 3.52
N GLY A 245 -1.08 3.23 3.35
CA GLY A 245 -1.29 1.79 3.16
C GLY A 245 -0.56 1.25 1.94
N ALA A 246 -0.69 1.88 0.77
CA ALA A 246 0.01 1.44 -0.43
C ALA A 246 1.54 1.55 -0.29
N LEU A 247 2.06 2.54 0.44
CA LEU A 247 3.50 2.71 0.65
C LEU A 247 4.07 1.75 1.68
N TYR A 248 3.33 1.42 2.74
CA TYR A 248 3.93 0.77 3.91
C TYR A 248 3.18 -0.47 4.40
N ALA A 249 1.90 -0.64 4.08
CA ALA A 249 1.06 -1.71 4.60
C ALA A 249 0.04 -2.11 3.53
N PRO A 250 0.43 -2.85 2.47
CA PRO A 250 -0.42 -3.10 1.31
C PRO A 250 -1.76 -3.74 1.68
N TRP A 251 -1.84 -4.54 2.74
CA TRP A 251 -3.11 -5.11 3.24
C TRP A 251 -4.07 -4.07 3.87
N LEU A 252 -3.63 -2.84 4.15
CA LEU A 252 -4.50 -1.72 4.52
C LEU A 252 -5.19 -1.12 3.28
N ALA A 253 -4.45 -0.93 2.20
CA ALA A 253 -4.94 -0.29 0.97
C ALA A 253 -5.58 -1.28 -0.01
N PHE A 254 -5.09 -2.51 -0.01
CA PHE A 254 -5.50 -3.65 -0.83
C PHE A 254 -5.76 -4.85 0.09
N PRO A 255 -6.89 -4.86 0.81
CA PRO A 255 -7.19 -5.90 1.79
C PRO A 255 -7.12 -7.30 1.21
N LEU A 256 -6.62 -8.23 2.01
CA LEU A 256 -6.63 -9.65 1.67
C LEU A 256 -8.07 -10.20 1.71
N PRO A 257 -8.44 -11.12 0.82
CA PRO A 257 -9.71 -11.84 0.89
C PRO A 257 -9.92 -12.52 2.25
N GLN A 258 -11.16 -12.51 2.74
CA GLN A 258 -11.51 -13.09 4.06
C GLN A 258 -11.23 -14.60 4.10
N GLU A 259 -11.36 -15.28 2.96
CA GLU A 259 -11.10 -16.72 2.83
C GLU A 259 -9.62 -17.05 3.04
N ILE A 260 -8.71 -16.10 2.77
CA ILE A 260 -7.28 -16.27 3.05
C ILE A 260 -6.98 -16.01 4.54
N LEU A 261 -7.66 -15.03 5.14
CA LEU A 261 -7.44 -14.63 6.53
C LEU A 261 -8.05 -15.61 7.54
N HIS A 262 -9.20 -16.18 7.23
CA HIS A 262 -9.98 -17.01 8.15
C HIS A 262 -10.26 -18.41 7.60
N GLY A 263 -9.67 -18.79 6.46
CA GLY A 263 -10.02 -20.03 5.77
C GLY A 263 -11.44 -19.98 5.20
N THR A 264 -11.81 -21.00 4.43
CA THR A 264 -13.22 -21.22 4.07
C THR A 264 -13.96 -21.85 5.24
N ASP A 265 -15.23 -21.49 5.47
CA ASP A 265 -16.09 -22.01 6.56
C ASP A 265 -16.11 -23.55 6.69
N ALA A 266 -15.69 -24.28 5.65
CA ALA A 266 -15.46 -25.73 5.68
C ALA A 266 -14.44 -26.20 6.74
N GLU A 267 -13.46 -25.37 7.13
CA GLU A 267 -12.48 -25.71 8.19
C GLU A 267 -12.96 -25.33 9.60
N HIS A 268 -13.82 -24.31 9.71
CA HIS A 268 -14.43 -23.89 10.97
C HIS A 268 -15.56 -24.84 11.43
N GLY A 269 -16.18 -25.57 10.49
CA GLY A 269 -17.18 -26.60 10.79
C GLY A 269 -16.61 -27.90 11.37
N LEU A 270 -15.33 -28.21 11.14
CA LEU A 270 -14.69 -29.46 11.58
C LEU A 270 -14.11 -29.37 12.99
N THR A 271 -13.73 -28.18 13.45
CA THR A 271 -13.17 -27.99 14.80
C THR A 271 -14.23 -27.99 15.90
N ASN A 272 -15.48 -27.65 15.59
CA ASN A 272 -16.60 -27.74 16.55
C ASN A 272 -17.29 -29.12 16.59
N GLN A 273 -16.98 -30.04 15.68
CA GLN A 273 -17.54 -31.41 15.68
C GLN A 273 -16.55 -32.50 16.13
N ALA A 274 -15.26 -32.20 16.27
CA ALA A 274 -14.25 -33.17 16.71
C ALA A 274 -14.38 -33.65 18.18
N SER A 275 -15.37 -33.16 18.93
CA SER A 275 -15.71 -33.69 20.27
C SER A 275 -16.76 -34.81 20.25
N LEU A 276 -17.28 -35.24 19.09
CA LEU A 276 -18.20 -36.38 19.03
C LEU A 276 -17.89 -37.31 17.86
N LEU A 277 -17.32 -38.47 18.25
CA LEU A 277 -17.39 -39.77 17.59
C LEU A 277 -16.41 -40.05 16.44
N SER A 278 -15.42 -40.89 16.80
CA SER A 278 -14.69 -41.80 15.92
C SER A 278 -15.64 -42.81 15.25
N VAL A 279 -15.52 -43.03 13.95
CA VAL A 279 -15.48 -44.37 13.30
C VAL A 279 -14.74 -44.21 11.97
N ALA A 280 -13.70 -45.02 11.76
CA ALA A 280 -12.94 -45.08 10.52
C ALA A 280 -13.69 -45.87 9.42
N THR A 281 -13.54 -45.46 8.17
CA THR A 281 -13.66 -46.36 7.00
C THR A 281 -12.85 -45.78 5.84
N PRO A 282 -12.13 -46.62 5.06
CA PRO A 282 -11.12 -46.17 4.12
C PRO A 282 -11.72 -45.83 2.75
N ILE A 283 -11.17 -44.80 2.10
CA ILE A 283 -11.50 -44.43 0.71
C ILE A 283 -10.29 -44.78 -0.19
N PRO A 284 -10.49 -45.34 -1.40
CA PRO A 284 -9.41 -45.85 -2.25
C PRO A 284 -8.64 -44.74 -2.98
N GLU A 285 -7.39 -45.03 -3.29
CA GLU A 285 -6.49 -44.25 -4.15
C GLU A 285 -7.06 -44.07 -5.56
N GLU A 286 -7.03 -42.85 -6.09
CA GLU A 286 -7.00 -42.61 -7.54
C GLU A 286 -6.13 -41.39 -7.92
N ILE A 287 -4.94 -41.72 -8.42
CA ILE A 287 -4.27 -41.25 -9.64
C ILE A 287 -4.10 -39.72 -9.85
N SER A 288 -2.86 -39.31 -9.62
CA SER A 288 -2.23 -38.06 -10.06
C SER A 288 -2.07 -37.98 -11.59
N LEU A 289 -2.48 -36.86 -12.20
CA LEU A 289 -2.16 -36.50 -13.58
C LEU A 289 -1.88 -35.00 -13.72
N ILE A 290 -0.69 -34.55 -13.29
CA ILE A 290 -0.05 -33.34 -13.83
C ILE A 290 1.45 -33.62 -13.96
N PRO A 291 2.08 -33.40 -15.14
CA PRO A 291 3.49 -33.70 -15.35
C PRO A 291 4.38 -32.70 -14.58
N PRO A 292 5.62 -33.11 -14.21
CA PRO A 292 6.56 -32.24 -13.52
C PRO A 292 7.02 -31.14 -14.47
N ILE A 293 6.94 -29.88 -14.03
CA ILE A 293 7.68 -28.81 -14.69
C ILE A 293 9.12 -28.91 -14.18
N ASN A 294 10.03 -29.14 -15.11
CA ASN A 294 11.47 -29.22 -14.90
C ASN A 294 11.99 -27.87 -14.36
N ASP A 295 12.53 -27.89 -13.14
CA ASP A 295 13.39 -26.82 -12.60
C ASP A 295 14.73 -26.86 -13.33
N ALA A 296 14.79 -26.26 -14.53
CA ALA A 296 16.04 -25.97 -15.22
C ALA A 296 15.82 -24.85 -16.24
N VAL A 297 15.80 -23.61 -15.75
CA VAL A 297 16.14 -22.44 -16.56
C VAL A 297 17.06 -21.55 -15.73
N ASP A 298 18.36 -21.77 -15.90
CA ASP A 298 19.36 -20.73 -15.70
C ASP A 298 19.03 -19.60 -16.66
N HIS A 299 18.66 -18.42 -16.14
CA HIS A 299 18.86 -17.14 -16.82
C HIS A 299 19.08 -16.06 -15.75
N GLU A 300 20.35 -15.88 -15.37
CA GLU A 300 20.92 -14.53 -15.40
C GLU A 300 20.38 -13.84 -16.66
N ASP A 301 19.75 -12.67 -16.49
CA ASP A 301 19.14 -11.78 -17.51
C ASP A 301 17.61 -11.56 -17.39
N LEU A 302 17.16 -11.14 -16.20
CA LEU A 302 16.03 -10.21 -16.06
C LEU A 302 16.47 -8.97 -15.27
N GLN A 303 17.48 -8.28 -15.80
CA GLN A 303 17.66 -6.87 -15.47
C GLN A 303 16.55 -6.08 -16.18
N LEU A 304 15.47 -5.79 -15.47
CA LEU A 304 14.59 -4.68 -15.79
C LEU A 304 15.40 -3.39 -15.62
N VAL A 305 16.09 -2.99 -16.69
CA VAL A 305 16.71 -1.68 -16.83
C VAL A 305 15.57 -0.66 -16.89
N PHE A 306 15.34 0.04 -15.78
CA PHE A 306 14.57 1.27 -15.81
C PHE A 306 15.42 2.34 -16.52
N PRO A 307 15.00 2.87 -17.67
CA PRO A 307 15.75 3.91 -18.36
C PRO A 307 15.65 5.21 -17.56
N GLY A 308 16.81 5.74 -17.18
CA GLY A 308 16.99 7.15 -16.81
C GLY A 308 16.22 7.62 -15.58
N TRP A 309 16.84 7.46 -14.42
CA TRP A 309 16.75 8.47 -13.37
C TRP A 309 17.77 9.57 -13.67
#